data_AF-A0A212CAB6-F1
#
_entry.id   AF-A0A212CAB6-F1
#
_cell.length_a   1.000
_cell.length_b   1.000
_cell.length_c   1.000
_cell.angle_alpha   90.00
_cell.angle_beta   90.00
_cell.angle_gamma   90.00
#
_symmetry.space_group_name_H-M   'P 1'
#
loop_
_entity.id
_entity.type
_entity.pdbx_description
1 polymer ?
#
loop_
_entity_poly.entity_id
_entity_poly.type
_entity_poly.pdbx_seq_one_letter_code
_entity_poly.pdbx_strand_id
1 'polypeptide(L)'
;MRRLQVVLGHLKGRPASDPEPQAAPCLGGARRASAEDVVVVHGRRTAIGRSGRGGFKDTTPDELLSAVMTAVLQDVKLSPAQLGDICVGECTTLALRSILAFPSRQSPPQTPPSIQALSRRLQ
;
A
#
# COMPACT_ATOMS: atom_id res chain seq x y z
N MET A 1 -14.28 18.85 -30.63
CA MET A 1 -13.05 18.62 -31.43
C MET A 1 -12.22 19.87 -31.77
N ARG A 2 -12.65 21.11 -31.49
CA ARG A 2 -11.86 22.34 -31.82
C ARG A 2 -10.49 22.44 -31.13
N ARG A 3 -10.37 21.96 -29.90
CA ARG A 3 -9.11 22.03 -29.12
C ARG A 3 -7.97 21.20 -29.72
N LEU A 4 -8.26 20.02 -30.27
CA LEU A 4 -7.26 19.18 -30.94
C LEU A 4 -6.73 19.85 -32.20
N GLN A 5 -7.60 20.49 -32.98
CA GLN A 5 -7.22 21.24 -34.18
C GLN A 5 -6.28 22.42 -33.85
N VAL A 6 -6.52 23.11 -32.73
CA VAL A 6 -5.64 24.21 -32.25
C VAL A 6 -4.27 23.67 -31.85
N VAL A 7 -4.21 22.59 -31.06
CA VAL A 7 -2.94 21.99 -30.62
C VAL A 7 -2.13 21.45 -31.81
N LEU A 8 -2.77 20.75 -32.75
CA LEU A 8 -2.13 20.28 -33.98
C LEU A 8 -1.64 21.45 -34.85
N GLY A 9 -2.39 22.55 -34.92
CA GLY A 9 -2.00 23.76 -35.63
C GLY A 9 -0.71 24.39 -35.08
N HIS A 10 -0.51 24.38 -33.77
CA HIS A 10 0.72 24.91 -33.14
C HIS A 10 1.96 24.05 -33.44
N LEU A 11 1.78 22.74 -33.70
CA LEU A 11 2.86 21.82 -34.05
C LEU A 11 3.27 21.86 -35.53
N LYS A 12 2.43 22.45 -36.40
CA LYS A 12 2.58 22.43 -37.87
C LYS A 12 3.59 23.46 -38.41
N GLY A 13 4.13 24.34 -37.57
CA GLY A 13 5.16 25.34 -37.92
C GLY A 13 6.60 24.80 -37.97
N ARG A 14 6.80 23.50 -38.19
CA ARG A 14 8.11 22.82 -38.11
C ARG A 14 8.72 22.64 -39.52
N PRO A 15 10.06 22.76 -39.71
CA PRO A 15 10.69 22.59 -41.03
C PRO A 15 10.41 21.21 -41.63
N ALA A 16 10.22 21.18 -42.96
CA ALA A 16 9.67 20.08 -43.76
C ALA A 16 10.46 18.74 -43.77
N SER A 17 11.53 18.62 -42.97
CA SER A 17 12.38 17.42 -42.87
C SER A 17 11.89 16.40 -41.83
N ASP A 18 10.96 16.77 -40.96
CA ASP A 18 10.41 15.87 -39.93
C ASP A 18 9.01 15.35 -40.33
N PRO A 19 8.65 14.09 -40.02
CA PRO A 19 7.33 13.54 -40.32
C PRO A 19 6.22 14.35 -39.63
N GLU A 20 5.17 14.67 -40.39
CA GLU A 20 4.01 15.44 -39.90
C GLU A 20 3.37 14.72 -38.70
N PRO A 21 3.20 15.39 -37.54
CA PRO A 21 2.62 14.76 -36.36
C PRO A 21 1.14 14.46 -36.62
N GLN A 22 0.85 13.22 -36.96
CA GLN A 22 -0.50 12.71 -37.12
C GLN A 22 -1.00 12.17 -35.78
N ALA A 23 -2.25 12.49 -35.44
CA ALA A 23 -2.90 11.83 -34.31
C ALA A 23 -3.07 10.35 -34.66
N ALA A 24 -2.21 9.50 -34.10
CA ALA A 24 -2.43 8.07 -34.13
C ALA A 24 -3.68 7.77 -33.28
N PRO A 25 -4.61 6.92 -33.76
CA PRO A 25 -5.59 6.36 -32.86
C PRO A 25 -4.81 5.66 -31.76
N CYS A 26 -4.92 6.14 -30.53
CA CYS A 26 -4.52 5.36 -29.37
C CYS A 26 -5.36 4.09 -29.45
N LEU A 27 -4.71 2.96 -29.75
CA LEU A 27 -5.32 1.64 -29.69
C LEU A 27 -5.61 1.33 -28.21
N GLY A 28 -6.51 2.09 -27.61
CA GLY A 28 -7.16 1.83 -26.33
C GLY A 28 -8.27 0.79 -26.50
N GLY A 29 -8.09 -0.16 -27.42
CA GLY A 29 -8.88 -1.37 -27.40
C GLY A 29 -8.41 -2.20 -26.22
N ALA A 30 -9.29 -2.51 -25.29
CA ALA A 30 -8.98 -3.48 -24.25
C ALA A 30 -8.49 -4.76 -24.95
N ARG A 31 -7.22 -5.12 -24.72
CA ARG A 31 -6.68 -6.40 -25.15
C ARG A 31 -7.61 -7.49 -24.59
N ARG A 32 -7.95 -8.50 -25.40
CA ARG A 32 -8.79 -9.62 -24.94
C ARG A 32 -8.15 -10.23 -23.70
N ALA A 33 -8.93 -10.35 -22.63
CA ALA A 33 -8.49 -10.99 -21.41
C ALA A 33 -7.99 -12.40 -21.73
N SER A 34 -6.76 -12.68 -21.36
CA SER A 34 -6.08 -13.95 -21.55
C SER A 34 -5.92 -14.64 -20.19
N ALA A 35 -5.88 -15.96 -20.17
CA ALA A 35 -5.74 -16.72 -18.92
C ALA A 35 -4.39 -16.48 -18.21
N GLU A 36 -3.41 -15.93 -18.93
CA GLU A 36 -2.06 -15.59 -18.49
C GLU A 36 -1.90 -14.14 -18.00
N ASP A 37 -2.98 -13.35 -17.99
CA ASP A 37 -2.92 -11.95 -17.57
C ASP A 37 -2.75 -11.82 -16.05
N VAL A 38 -1.89 -10.90 -15.62
CA VAL A 38 -1.74 -10.54 -14.21
C VAL A 38 -2.89 -9.64 -13.78
N VAL A 39 -3.66 -10.10 -12.80
CA VAL A 39 -4.87 -9.41 -12.33
C VAL A 39 -4.73 -8.94 -10.89
N VAL A 40 -5.33 -7.78 -10.59
CA VAL A 40 -5.47 -7.29 -9.21
C VAL A 40 -6.76 -7.85 -8.64
N VAL A 41 -6.64 -8.75 -7.65
CA VAL A 41 -7.80 -9.44 -7.05
C VAL A 41 -8.48 -8.58 -5.99
N HIS A 42 -7.71 -8.00 -5.08
CA HIS A 42 -8.24 -7.23 -3.96
C HIS A 42 -7.24 -6.18 -3.47
N GLY A 43 -7.76 -5.14 -2.80
CA GLY A 43 -6.94 -4.07 -2.24
C GLY A 43 -7.56 -3.47 -0.98
N ARG A 44 -6.80 -3.47 0.12
CA ARG A 44 -7.14 -2.78 1.37
C ARG A 44 -6.04 -1.80 1.74
N ARG A 45 -6.42 -0.77 2.49
CA ARG A 45 -5.50 0.22 3.05
C ARG A 45 -5.93 0.60 4.46
N THR A 46 -4.99 1.03 5.27
CA THR A 46 -5.29 1.70 6.55
C THR A 46 -5.85 3.10 6.30
N ALA A 47 -6.47 3.68 7.34
CA ALA A 47 -6.76 5.11 7.33
C ALA A 47 -5.45 5.90 7.23
N ILE A 48 -5.51 7.13 6.72
CA ILE A 48 -4.33 7.99 6.63
C ILE A 48 -4.32 8.90 7.86
N GLY A 49 -3.37 8.66 8.77
CA GLY A 49 -3.14 9.48 9.96
C GLY A 49 -2.10 10.57 9.72
N ARG A 50 -2.23 11.70 10.42
CA ARG A 50 -1.16 12.72 10.46
C ARG A 50 0.01 12.21 11.29
N SER A 51 1.24 12.35 10.79
CA SER A 51 2.44 12.00 11.55
C SER A 51 2.55 12.81 12.85
N GLY A 52 2.91 12.16 13.94
CA GLY A 52 3.13 12.75 15.28
C GLY A 52 1.90 13.28 16.02
N ARG A 53 0.76 13.49 15.36
CA ARG A 53 -0.48 14.02 15.98
C ARG A 53 -1.75 13.21 15.68
N GLY A 54 -1.68 12.24 14.77
CA GLY A 54 -2.81 11.39 14.37
C GLY A 54 -3.00 10.18 15.28
N GLY A 55 -4.04 9.40 14.99
CA GLY A 55 -4.38 8.18 15.75
C GLY A 55 -3.34 7.05 15.64
N PHE A 56 -2.43 7.11 14.66
CA PHE A 56 -1.34 6.13 14.49
C PHE A 56 0.01 6.61 15.03
N LYS A 57 0.01 7.60 15.95
CA LYS A 57 1.26 8.13 16.52
C LYS A 57 2.01 7.10 17.38
N ASP A 58 1.28 6.20 18.03
CA ASP A 58 1.81 5.17 18.94
C ASP A 58 1.78 3.76 18.31
N THR A 59 1.35 3.65 17.05
CA THR A 59 1.21 2.38 16.33
C THR A 59 2.46 2.12 15.50
N THR A 60 3.07 0.95 15.64
CA THR A 60 4.23 0.57 14.83
C THR A 60 3.81 0.28 13.38
N PRO A 61 4.70 0.48 12.39
CA PRO A 61 4.38 0.13 11.00
C PRO A 61 4.05 -1.35 10.82
N ASP A 62 4.61 -2.25 11.65
CA ASP A 62 4.32 -3.69 11.64
C ASP A 62 2.86 -3.99 11.99
N GLU A 63 2.29 -3.29 12.97
CA GLU A 63 0.87 -3.42 13.34
C GLU A 63 -0.05 -2.96 12.22
N LEU A 64 0.30 -1.86 11.54
CA LEU A 64 -0.45 -1.36 10.39
C LEU A 64 -0.40 -2.34 9.22
N LEU A 65 0.78 -2.93 8.96
CA LEU A 65 0.98 -3.90 7.90
C LEU A 65 0.21 -5.20 8.18
N SER A 66 0.32 -5.71 9.40
CA SER A 66 -0.38 -6.93 9.85
C SER A 66 -1.90 -6.79 9.73
N ALA A 67 -2.46 -5.63 10.11
CA ALA A 67 -3.89 -5.38 10.01
C ALA A 67 -4.39 -5.45 8.55
N VAL A 68 -3.64 -4.85 7.61
CA VAL A 68 -4.02 -4.85 6.18
C VAL A 68 -3.87 -6.24 5.58
N MET A 69 -2.75 -6.92 5.81
CA MET A 69 -2.51 -8.26 5.28
C MET A 69 -3.56 -9.26 5.78
N THR A 70 -3.88 -9.20 7.08
CA THR A 70 -4.91 -10.06 7.68
C THR A 70 -6.28 -9.78 7.09
N ALA A 71 -6.65 -8.51 6.93
CA ALA A 71 -7.93 -8.13 6.34
C ALA A 71 -8.07 -8.60 4.88
N VAL A 72 -7.00 -8.48 4.08
CA VAL A 72 -7.00 -8.96 2.69
C VAL A 72 -7.18 -10.48 2.64
N LEU A 73 -6.45 -11.24 3.47
CA LEU A 73 -6.57 -12.69 3.52
C LEU A 73 -7.97 -13.15 3.95
N GLN A 74 -8.59 -12.44 4.90
CA GLN A 74 -9.96 -12.71 5.33
C GLN A 74 -10.99 -12.42 4.24
N ASP A 75 -10.84 -11.30 3.52
CA ASP A 75 -11.78 -10.91 2.46
C ASP A 75 -11.74 -11.89 1.28
N VAL A 76 -10.54 -12.31 0.86
CA VAL A 76 -10.37 -13.24 -0.27
C VAL A 76 -10.48 -14.71 0.17
N LYS A 77 -10.53 -14.97 1.49
CA LYS A 77 -10.59 -16.32 2.10
C LYS A 77 -9.48 -17.24 1.58
N LEU A 78 -8.28 -16.70 1.36
CA LEU A 78 -7.12 -17.45 0.92
C LEU A 78 -6.29 -17.92 2.12
N SER A 79 -5.68 -19.09 1.96
CA SER A 79 -4.72 -19.57 2.95
C SER A 79 -3.37 -18.86 2.76
N PRO A 80 -2.67 -18.46 3.83
CA PRO A 80 -1.36 -17.81 3.71
C PRO A 80 -0.31 -18.65 2.97
N ALA A 81 -0.44 -19.98 3.02
CA ALA A 81 0.47 -20.92 2.34
C ALA A 81 0.38 -20.89 0.80
N GLN A 82 -0.68 -20.29 0.23
CA GLN A 82 -0.84 -20.13 -1.21
C GLN A 82 -0.19 -18.84 -1.76
N LEU A 83 0.31 -17.97 -0.88
CA LEU A 83 1.04 -16.78 -1.30
C LEU A 83 2.44 -17.18 -1.78
N GLY A 84 2.77 -16.84 -3.02
CA GLY A 84 4.08 -17.11 -3.59
C GLY A 84 5.16 -16.13 -3.16
N ASP A 85 4.79 -14.85 -2.96
CA ASP A 85 5.71 -13.79 -2.55
C ASP A 85 4.95 -12.62 -1.90
N ILE A 86 5.66 -11.82 -1.09
CA ILE A 86 5.15 -10.62 -0.44
C ILE A 86 6.18 -9.49 -0.59
N CYS A 87 5.91 -8.55 -1.50
CA CYS A 87 6.72 -7.34 -1.68
C CYS A 87 6.19 -6.19 -0.80
N VAL A 88 7.01 -5.70 0.13
CA VAL A 88 6.67 -4.55 0.99
C VAL A 88 7.54 -3.35 0.63
N GLY A 89 6.92 -2.28 0.16
CA GLY A 89 7.61 -1.02 -0.10
C GLY A 89 7.61 -0.14 1.13
N GLU A 90 8.77 0.01 1.79
CA GLU A 90 8.95 0.99 2.86
C GLU A 90 10.16 1.89 2.56
N CYS A 91 10.01 3.20 2.79
CA CYS A 91 11.04 4.19 2.53
C CYS A 91 11.90 4.52 3.77
N THR A 92 11.38 4.28 4.99
CA THR A 92 11.93 4.82 6.24
C THR A 92 12.65 3.81 7.15
N THR A 93 12.52 2.50 6.91
CA THR A 93 12.96 1.46 7.86
C THR A 93 14.46 1.41 8.11
N LEU A 94 15.28 1.91 7.18
CA LEU A 94 16.74 1.81 7.28
C LEU A 94 17.46 3.12 7.69
N ALA A 95 16.79 4.29 7.60
CA ALA A 95 17.43 5.58 7.89
C ALA A 95 17.00 6.24 9.22
N LEU A 96 15.82 5.89 9.77
CA LEU A 96 15.29 6.55 10.98
C LEU A 96 15.49 5.78 12.29
N ARG A 97 15.99 4.54 12.25
CA ARG A 97 16.21 3.73 13.47
C ARG A 97 17.37 4.22 14.34
N SER A 98 18.29 5.02 13.81
CA SER A 98 19.37 5.64 14.60
C SER A 98 18.99 6.99 15.23
N ILE A 99 18.03 7.71 14.63
CA ILE A 99 17.66 9.07 15.07
C ILE A 99 16.44 9.06 16.01
N LEU A 100 15.53 8.09 15.84
CA LEU A 100 14.43 7.84 16.78
C LEU A 100 14.74 6.61 17.63
N ALA A 101 15.85 6.68 18.37
CA ALA A 101 16.02 5.87 19.56
C ALA A 101 14.87 6.20 20.50
N PHE A 102 13.83 5.35 20.49
CA PHE A 102 12.70 5.39 21.40
C PHE A 102 13.24 5.29 22.84
N PRO A 103 13.29 6.38 23.62
CA PRO A 103 13.80 6.32 24.97
C PRO A 103 12.59 6.01 25.86
N SER A 104 12.28 4.72 26.04
CA SER A 104 11.59 4.17 27.22
C SER A 104 11.02 2.77 26.97
N ARG A 105 11.87 1.76 27.10
CA ARG A 105 11.47 0.48 27.74
C ARG A 105 12.64 -0.03 28.58
N GLN A 106 12.79 0.59 29.76
CA GLN A 106 13.25 -0.15 30.93
C GLN A 106 12.01 -0.44 31.79
N SER A 107 11.47 -1.65 31.68
CA SER A 107 10.81 -2.32 32.80
C SER A 107 11.02 -3.84 32.66
N PRO A 108 11.28 -4.55 33.77
CA PRO A 108 11.86 -5.90 33.81
C PRO A 108 10.83 -7.00 33.48
N PRO A 109 11.26 -8.27 33.29
CA PRO A 109 10.39 -9.30 32.72
C PRO A 109 9.28 -9.68 33.69
N GLN A 110 8.03 -9.51 33.26
CA GLN A 110 6.86 -10.04 33.95
C GLN A 110 6.50 -11.38 33.31
N THR A 111 6.83 -12.46 34.01
CA THR A 111 6.24 -13.78 33.82
C THR A 111 4.71 -13.69 33.99
N PRO A 112 3.91 -14.49 33.27
CA PRO A 112 2.46 -14.32 33.24
C PRO A 112 1.81 -14.93 34.49
N PRO A 113 0.95 -14.21 35.24
CA PRO A 113 0.04 -14.84 36.17
C PRO A 113 -1.21 -15.35 35.42
N SER A 114 -1.17 -16.67 35.25
CA SER A 114 -2.29 -17.61 35.10
C SER A 114 -3.66 -17.16 35.63
N ILE A 115 -4.65 -17.57 34.84
CA ILE A 115 -6.10 -17.66 34.99
C ILE A 115 -6.53 -18.35 36.33
N GLN A 116 -6.19 -17.80 37.49
CA GLN A 116 -6.64 -18.34 38.80
C GLN A 116 -7.14 -17.32 39.82
N ALA A 117 -7.08 -16.01 39.54
CA ALA A 117 -7.46 -14.99 40.53
C ALA A 117 -8.95 -14.56 40.50
N LEU A 118 -9.82 -15.29 39.79
CA LEU A 118 -11.26 -14.97 39.68
C LEU A 118 -12.18 -15.95 40.44
N SER A 119 -11.68 -16.60 41.51
CA SER A 119 -12.46 -17.55 42.32
C SER A 119 -12.50 -17.27 43.83
N ARG A 120 -12.05 -16.10 44.31
CA ARG A 120 -12.09 -15.76 45.76
C ARG A 120 -12.78 -14.42 46.08
N ARG A 121 -13.75 -14.02 45.28
CA ARG A 121 -14.63 -12.86 45.57
C ARG A 121 -16.11 -13.22 45.70
N LEU A 122 -16.40 -14.50 45.90
CA LEU A 122 -17.71 -15.02 46.32
C LEU A 122 -17.50 -16.11 47.35
N GLN A 123 -17.21 -15.68 48.58
CA GLN A 123 -17.45 -16.29 49.89
C GLN A 123 -17.10 -15.22 50.94
#